data_AF-A0A1Q5UKR9-F1
#
_entry.id   AF-A0A1Q5UKR9-F1
#
_cell.length_a   1.000
_cell.length_b   1.000
_cell.length_c   1.000
_cell.angle_alpha   90.00
_cell.angle_beta   90.00
_cell.angle_gamma   90.00
#
_symmetry.space_group_name_H-M   'P 1'
#
loop_
_entity.id
_entity.type
_entity.pdbx_description
1 polymer ?
#
loop_
_entity_poly.entity_id
_entity_poly.type
_entity_poly.pdbx_seq_one_letter_code
_entity_poly.pdbx_strand_id
1 'polypeptide(L)'
;MTNPSPHSAYIQKCISLAEQSPPRPTNFRVGALLLSRKDDDPTGSNDQILSTGYTMELAGNTHAEQCCFANFAAVHNVPEDQVASVLPGEPGRKLVMYVTMEPCGKRLSGNAPCAQRIARTREGGRPGIHKVYFGVKEPETFVGESEGCRMLSEAGIEWEHVGGSEREILTVAVAGHEDPEAEVRVALGEKGKEKETNVDNISPEERKRQEQIPRNPKKRMMEGETPV
;
A
#
# COMPACT_ATOMS: atom_id res chain seq x y z
N MET A 1 13.19 -9.91 23.21
CA MET A 1 12.28 -10.53 22.22
C MET A 1 11.00 -9.70 22.25
N THR A 2 10.80 -8.86 21.25
CA THR A 2 9.56 -8.08 21.10
C THR A 2 8.45 -9.07 20.77
N ASN A 3 7.42 -9.17 21.62
CA ASN A 3 6.21 -9.90 21.22
C ASN A 3 5.69 -9.23 19.95
N PRO A 4 5.57 -9.96 18.82
CA PRO A 4 5.03 -9.38 17.61
C PRO A 4 3.60 -8.90 17.90
N SER A 5 3.29 -7.69 17.44
CA SER A 5 1.94 -7.14 17.55
C SER A 5 0.93 -8.14 16.95
N PRO A 6 -0.26 -8.35 17.56
CA PRO A 6 -1.27 -9.22 16.95
C PRO A 6 -1.64 -8.78 15.53
N HIS A 7 -1.45 -7.49 15.21
CA HIS A 7 -1.66 -6.94 13.88
C HIS A 7 -0.73 -7.52 12.81
N SER A 8 0.53 -7.81 13.16
CA SER A 8 1.50 -8.39 12.22
C SER A 8 1.04 -9.76 11.73
N ALA A 9 0.44 -10.58 12.59
CA ALA A 9 -0.11 -11.88 12.19
C ALA A 9 -1.26 -11.76 11.18
N TYR A 10 -2.11 -10.72 11.29
CA TYR A 10 -3.18 -10.46 10.33
C TYR A 10 -2.66 -9.89 9.01
N ILE A 11 -1.64 -9.03 9.05
CA ILE A 11 -0.96 -8.56 7.85
C ILE A 11 -0.32 -9.72 7.10
N GLN A 12 0.33 -10.65 7.79
CA GLN A 12 0.89 -11.87 7.20
C GLN A 12 -0.19 -12.73 6.51
N LYS A 13 -1.38 -12.89 7.13
CA LYS A 13 -2.52 -13.53 6.46
C LYS A 13 -2.96 -12.79 5.19
N CYS A 14 -2.96 -11.45 5.22
CA CYS A 14 -3.29 -10.65 4.04
C CYS A 14 -2.25 -10.80 2.92
N ILE A 15 -0.96 -10.96 3.26
CA ILE A 15 0.11 -11.26 2.29
C ILE A 15 -0.17 -12.62 1.63
N SER A 16 -0.47 -13.67 2.42
CA SER A 16 -0.82 -14.99 1.86
C SER A 16 -2.09 -14.96 1.00
N LEU A 17 -3.03 -14.04 1.25
CA LEU A 17 -4.18 -13.81 0.35
C LEU A 17 -3.73 -13.13 -0.95
N ALA A 18 -2.87 -12.11 -0.87
CA ALA A 18 -2.31 -11.43 -2.05
C ALA A 18 -1.54 -12.41 -2.98
N GLU A 19 -0.88 -13.41 -2.41
CA GLU A 19 -0.20 -14.48 -3.14
C GLU A 19 -1.15 -15.37 -3.98
N GLN A 20 -2.47 -15.29 -3.78
CA GLN A 20 -3.45 -16.01 -4.59
C GLN A 20 -3.85 -15.24 -5.87
N SER A 21 -3.69 -13.92 -5.90
CA SER A 21 -3.91 -13.12 -7.11
C SER A 21 -2.88 -13.49 -8.18
N PRO A 22 -3.24 -13.77 -9.44
CA PRO A 22 -2.24 -14.04 -10.48
C PRO A 22 -1.33 -12.81 -10.71
N PRO A 23 -0.02 -12.99 -10.92
CA PRO A 23 0.88 -11.89 -11.27
C PRO A 23 0.51 -11.32 -12.64
N ARG A 24 0.37 -10.00 -12.73
CA ARG A 24 0.09 -9.28 -13.98
C ARG A 24 0.96 -8.03 -14.09
N PRO A 25 1.29 -7.56 -15.30
CA PRO A 25 2.18 -6.40 -15.52
C PRO A 25 1.71 -5.08 -14.90
N THR A 26 0.41 -4.91 -14.67
CA THR A 26 -0.18 -3.62 -14.32
C THR A 26 -1.07 -3.65 -13.08
N ASN A 27 -1.19 -4.80 -12.41
CA ASN A 27 -2.07 -4.95 -11.25
C ASN A 27 -1.26 -5.30 -10.02
N PHE A 28 -1.40 -4.47 -8.98
CA PHE A 28 -0.88 -4.80 -7.67
C PHE A 28 -1.63 -5.99 -7.08
N ARG A 29 -0.90 -6.94 -6.52
CA ARG A 29 -1.45 -8.07 -5.78
C ARG A 29 -1.68 -7.64 -4.33
N VAL A 30 -2.93 -7.35 -3.99
CA VAL A 30 -3.36 -6.94 -2.65
C VAL A 30 -4.22 -8.03 -2.03
N GLY A 31 -4.12 -8.21 -0.72
CA GLY A 31 -4.99 -9.06 0.08
C GLY A 31 -5.63 -8.28 1.21
N ALA A 32 -6.87 -8.67 1.58
CA ALA A 32 -7.68 -8.00 2.58
C ALA A 32 -8.48 -9.02 3.43
N LEU A 33 -8.75 -8.63 4.67
CA LEU A 33 -9.44 -9.45 5.66
C LEU A 33 -10.38 -8.58 6.49
N LEU A 34 -11.64 -9.02 6.64
CA LEU A 34 -12.64 -8.44 7.52
C LEU A 34 -12.74 -9.24 8.81
N LEU A 35 -12.64 -8.55 9.95
CA LEU A 35 -12.54 -9.14 11.28
C LEU A 35 -13.58 -8.53 12.22
N SER A 36 -14.23 -9.36 13.05
CA SER A 36 -14.96 -8.93 14.24
C SER A 36 -14.08 -9.12 15.47
N ARG A 37 -13.75 -8.02 16.16
CA ARG A 37 -12.90 -7.99 17.35
C ARG A 37 -13.71 -7.59 18.58
N LYS A 38 -13.47 -8.24 19.71
CA LYS A 38 -14.05 -7.86 21.00
C LYS A 38 -13.33 -6.63 21.57
N ASP A 39 -14.06 -5.66 22.12
CA ASP A 39 -13.49 -4.39 22.57
C ASP A 39 -12.48 -4.53 23.72
N ASP A 40 -12.67 -5.53 24.58
CA ASP A 40 -11.86 -5.82 25.76
C ASP A 40 -10.80 -6.92 25.53
N ASP A 41 -10.51 -7.27 24.28
CA ASP A 41 -9.52 -8.30 23.93
C ASP A 41 -8.27 -7.69 23.26
N PRO A 42 -7.24 -7.32 24.06
CA PRO A 42 -6.00 -6.76 23.52
C PRO A 42 -5.14 -7.81 22.80
N THR A 43 -5.42 -9.10 23.00
CA THR A 43 -4.65 -10.21 22.42
C THR A 43 -5.19 -10.63 21.05
N GLY A 44 -6.45 -10.35 20.77
CA GLY A 44 -7.16 -10.82 19.57
C GLY A 44 -7.49 -12.32 19.62
N SER A 45 -7.50 -12.94 20.79
CA SER A 45 -7.80 -14.37 20.95
C SER A 45 -9.24 -14.75 20.59
N ASN A 46 -10.18 -13.80 20.64
CA ASN A 46 -11.59 -13.96 20.29
C ASN A 46 -11.96 -13.31 18.95
N ASP A 47 -10.94 -12.98 18.15
CA ASP A 47 -11.11 -12.41 16.83
C ASP A 47 -11.79 -13.43 15.90
N GLN A 48 -12.80 -12.96 15.18
CA GLN A 48 -13.53 -13.76 14.20
C GLN A 48 -13.30 -13.20 12.81
N ILE A 49 -12.74 -14.01 11.91
CA ILE A 49 -12.61 -13.64 10.51
C ILE A 49 -13.99 -13.82 9.86
N LEU A 50 -14.55 -12.73 9.35
CA LEU A 50 -15.88 -12.72 8.73
C LEU A 50 -15.80 -12.97 7.22
N SER A 51 -14.80 -12.40 6.57
CA SER A 51 -14.57 -12.54 5.13
C SER A 51 -13.14 -12.22 4.77
N THR A 52 -12.70 -12.68 3.61
CA THR A 52 -11.40 -12.38 3.01
C THR A 52 -11.58 -11.99 1.56
N GLY A 53 -10.60 -11.28 1.03
CA GLY A 53 -10.55 -10.89 -0.37
C GLY A 53 -9.13 -10.77 -0.87
N TYR A 54 -8.90 -11.05 -2.15
CA TYR A 54 -7.68 -10.64 -2.83
C TYR A 54 -7.97 -10.03 -4.20
N THR A 55 -6.97 -9.34 -4.74
CA THR A 55 -7.09 -8.65 -6.04
C THR A 55 -7.49 -9.64 -7.12
N MET A 56 -8.51 -9.29 -7.91
CA MET A 56 -9.02 -10.13 -9.00
C MET A 56 -9.48 -11.55 -8.58
N GLU A 57 -9.82 -11.77 -7.30
CA GLU A 57 -10.50 -12.99 -6.86
C GLU A 57 -11.85 -13.17 -7.58
N LEU A 58 -12.56 -12.05 -7.75
CA LEU A 58 -13.81 -11.98 -8.52
C LEU A 58 -13.56 -11.39 -9.91
N ALA A 59 -14.44 -11.71 -10.84
CA ALA A 59 -14.33 -11.26 -12.22
C ALA A 59 -14.28 -9.72 -12.35
N GLY A 60 -13.46 -9.24 -13.28
CA GLY A 60 -13.25 -7.82 -13.56
C GLY A 60 -12.02 -7.23 -12.89
N ASN A 61 -11.93 -5.90 -12.88
CA ASN A 61 -10.85 -5.16 -12.24
C ASN A 61 -11.22 -4.85 -10.78
N THR A 62 -11.23 -5.88 -9.93
CA THR A 62 -11.61 -5.79 -8.52
C THR A 62 -10.38 -5.67 -7.62
N HIS A 63 -10.47 -4.82 -6.59
CA HIS A 63 -9.45 -4.74 -5.55
C HIS A 63 -9.79 -5.70 -4.40
N ALA A 64 -8.82 -5.98 -3.54
CA ALA A 64 -8.96 -6.93 -2.44
C ALA A 64 -10.11 -6.58 -1.48
N GLU A 65 -10.26 -5.31 -1.11
CA GLU A 65 -11.31 -4.84 -0.20
C GLU A 65 -12.70 -4.98 -0.83
N GLN A 66 -12.79 -4.74 -2.14
CA GLN A 66 -14.02 -4.96 -2.91
C GLN A 66 -14.38 -6.46 -2.95
N CYS A 67 -13.41 -7.34 -3.20
CA CYS A 67 -13.64 -8.80 -3.15
C CYS A 67 -14.05 -9.24 -1.74
N CYS A 68 -13.41 -8.71 -0.69
CA CYS A 68 -13.71 -9.04 0.69
C CYS A 68 -15.18 -8.72 1.05
N PHE A 69 -15.66 -7.53 0.69
CA PHE A 69 -17.08 -7.16 0.87
C PHE A 69 -18.02 -7.96 -0.02
N ALA A 70 -17.68 -8.18 -1.29
CA ALA A 70 -18.50 -8.95 -2.21
C ALA A 70 -18.66 -10.42 -1.75
N ASN A 71 -17.59 -11.05 -1.27
CA ASN A 71 -17.62 -12.39 -0.70
C ASN A 71 -18.52 -12.47 0.54
N PHE A 72 -18.43 -11.46 1.43
CA PHE A 72 -19.30 -11.39 2.60
C PHE A 72 -20.77 -11.23 2.17
N ALA A 73 -21.05 -10.25 1.30
CA ALA A 73 -22.38 -9.98 0.77
C ALA A 73 -23.00 -11.23 0.11
N ALA A 74 -22.21 -12.00 -0.64
CA ALA A 74 -22.66 -13.22 -1.31
C ALA A 74 -23.13 -14.29 -0.32
N VAL A 75 -22.39 -14.53 0.77
CA VAL A 75 -22.80 -15.49 1.83
C VAL A 75 -24.10 -15.04 2.51
N HIS A 76 -24.36 -13.73 2.53
CA HIS A 76 -25.56 -13.14 3.10
C HIS A 76 -26.68 -12.87 2.09
N ASN A 77 -26.53 -13.31 0.82
CA ASN A 77 -27.51 -13.15 -0.26
C ASN A 77 -27.94 -11.69 -0.51
N VAL A 78 -27.00 -10.75 -0.41
CA VAL A 78 -27.21 -9.34 -0.77
C VAL A 78 -26.19 -8.89 -1.83
N PRO A 79 -26.50 -7.88 -2.65
CA PRO A 79 -25.49 -7.30 -3.53
C PRO A 79 -24.41 -6.56 -2.73
N GLU A 80 -23.21 -6.43 -3.29
CA GLU A 80 -22.04 -5.84 -2.62
C GLU A 80 -22.28 -4.39 -2.17
N ASP A 81 -23.02 -3.60 -2.94
CA ASP A 81 -23.39 -2.22 -2.59
C ASP A 81 -24.36 -2.13 -1.40
N GLN A 82 -24.95 -3.26 -0.99
CA GLN A 82 -25.80 -3.39 0.19
C GLN A 82 -25.11 -4.13 1.35
N VAL A 83 -23.81 -4.43 1.26
CA VAL A 83 -23.09 -5.17 2.31
C VAL A 83 -23.27 -4.56 3.70
N ALA A 84 -23.39 -3.23 3.78
CA ALA A 84 -23.59 -2.50 5.03
C ALA A 84 -24.84 -2.95 5.81
N SER A 85 -25.88 -3.47 5.15
CA SER A 85 -27.11 -3.92 5.84
C SER A 85 -26.97 -5.28 6.52
N VAL A 86 -25.92 -6.04 6.20
CA VAL A 86 -25.69 -7.40 6.72
C VAL A 86 -24.43 -7.51 7.58
N LEU A 87 -23.63 -6.44 7.67
CA LEU A 87 -22.49 -6.39 8.59
C LEU A 87 -22.96 -6.51 10.05
N PRO A 88 -22.29 -7.32 10.89
CA PRO A 88 -22.74 -7.54 12.26
C PRO A 88 -22.51 -6.30 13.13
N GLY A 89 -23.49 -6.00 13.98
CA GLY A 89 -23.46 -4.91 14.97
C GLY A 89 -23.60 -5.43 16.40
N GLU A 90 -22.82 -6.46 16.75
CA GLU A 90 -22.88 -7.10 18.06
C GLU A 90 -22.34 -6.17 19.17
N PRO A 91 -23.06 -6.01 20.30
CA PRO A 91 -22.57 -5.24 21.44
C PRO A 91 -21.22 -5.76 21.97
N GLY A 92 -20.28 -4.84 22.21
CA GLY A 92 -18.93 -5.16 22.70
C GLY A 92 -17.98 -5.72 21.64
N ARG A 93 -18.37 -5.64 20.36
CA ARG A 93 -17.53 -5.98 19.21
C ARG A 93 -17.47 -4.83 18.22
N LYS A 94 -16.35 -4.77 17.51
CA LYS A 94 -16.07 -3.80 16.45
C LYS A 94 -15.54 -4.51 15.20
N LEU A 95 -15.86 -3.93 14.05
CA LEU A 95 -15.40 -4.44 12.76
C LEU A 95 -14.06 -3.79 12.40
N VAL A 96 -13.08 -4.62 12.05
CA VAL A 96 -11.73 -4.21 11.70
C VAL A 96 -11.39 -4.77 10.33
N MET A 97 -10.82 -3.96 9.46
CA MET A 97 -10.29 -4.42 8.17
C MET A 97 -8.76 -4.40 8.20
N TYR A 98 -8.12 -5.47 7.75
CA TYR A 98 -6.70 -5.51 7.45
C TYR A 98 -6.52 -5.58 5.94
N VAL A 99 -5.53 -4.87 5.41
CA VAL A 99 -5.20 -4.88 3.98
C VAL A 99 -3.68 -4.74 3.81
N THR A 100 -3.09 -5.34 2.79
CA THR A 100 -1.63 -5.22 2.59
C THR A 100 -1.23 -3.80 2.20
N MET A 101 -2.01 -3.11 1.37
CA MET A 101 -1.77 -1.74 0.92
C MET A 101 -2.86 -0.79 1.40
N GLU A 102 -2.52 0.48 1.61
CA GLU A 102 -3.47 1.56 1.90
C GLU A 102 -4.70 1.53 0.98
N PRO A 103 -5.94 1.59 1.51
CA PRO A 103 -7.13 1.62 0.66
C PRO A 103 -7.16 2.84 -0.25
N CYS A 104 -7.24 2.60 -1.56
CA CYS A 104 -7.19 3.69 -2.54
C CYS A 104 -8.30 4.73 -2.32
N GLY A 105 -7.93 6.01 -2.45
CA GLY A 105 -8.86 7.16 -2.46
C GLY A 105 -9.38 7.52 -3.85
N LYS A 106 -8.77 7.00 -4.91
CA LYS A 106 -9.16 7.23 -6.31
C LYS A 106 -8.90 5.98 -7.15
N ARG A 107 -9.67 5.79 -8.22
CA ARG A 107 -9.43 4.72 -9.20
C ARG A 107 -9.48 5.27 -10.63
N LEU A 108 -8.46 4.94 -11.42
CA LEU A 108 -8.42 5.28 -12.85
C LEU A 108 -9.48 4.51 -13.66
N SER A 109 -9.92 3.36 -13.17
CA SER A 109 -10.99 2.57 -13.81
C SER A 109 -12.39 3.20 -13.70
N GLY A 110 -12.57 4.27 -12.92
CA GLY A 110 -13.87 4.87 -12.64
C GLY A 110 -14.73 4.12 -11.62
N ASN A 111 -14.29 2.94 -11.17
CA ASN A 111 -14.96 2.22 -10.08
C ASN A 111 -14.85 2.98 -8.76
N ALA A 112 -15.78 2.75 -7.84
CA ALA A 112 -15.72 3.32 -6.49
C ALA A 112 -14.39 2.97 -5.79
N PRO A 113 -13.65 3.96 -5.23
CA PRO A 113 -12.45 3.74 -4.43
C PRO A 113 -12.71 2.88 -3.19
N CYS A 114 -11.68 2.16 -2.74
CA CYS A 114 -11.81 1.26 -1.60
C CYS A 114 -12.09 2.03 -0.29
N ALA A 115 -11.45 3.17 -0.09
CA ALA A 115 -11.75 4.02 1.07
C ALA A 115 -13.21 4.49 1.09
N GLN A 116 -13.79 4.80 -0.08
CA GLN A 116 -15.22 5.12 -0.20
C GLN A 116 -16.11 3.92 0.12
N ARG A 117 -15.76 2.71 -0.34
CA ARG A 117 -16.52 1.48 -0.01
C ARG A 117 -16.54 1.22 1.49
N ILE A 118 -15.38 1.38 2.13
CA ILE A 118 -15.23 1.23 3.58
C ILE A 118 -16.05 2.30 4.31
N ALA A 119 -15.97 3.57 3.90
CA ALA A 119 -16.76 4.67 4.47
C ALA A 119 -18.28 4.43 4.40
N ARG A 120 -18.77 3.91 3.26
CA ARG A 120 -20.20 3.61 3.04
C ARG A 120 -20.78 2.63 4.05
N THR A 121 -19.96 1.79 4.67
CA THR A 121 -20.42 0.85 5.72
C THR A 121 -21.01 1.56 6.95
N ARG A 122 -20.68 2.84 7.16
CA ARG A 122 -21.21 3.68 8.25
C ARG A 122 -22.41 4.55 7.87
N GLU A 123 -22.78 4.59 6.60
CA GLU A 123 -23.91 5.39 6.15
C GLU A 123 -25.21 4.98 6.86
N GLY A 124 -26.07 5.97 7.11
CA GLY A 124 -27.32 5.77 7.84
C GLY A 124 -27.14 5.55 9.35
N GLY A 125 -25.97 5.91 9.91
CA GLY A 125 -25.68 5.79 11.35
C GLY A 125 -25.35 4.37 11.80
N ARG A 126 -24.97 3.50 10.85
CA ARG A 126 -24.56 2.12 11.15
C ARG A 126 -23.18 2.10 11.80
N PRO A 127 -22.87 1.11 12.67
CA PRO A 127 -21.53 0.96 13.24
C PRO A 127 -20.44 0.82 12.17
N GLY A 128 -20.73 0.01 11.13
CA GLY A 128 -19.84 -0.21 9.99
C GLY A 128 -18.43 -0.66 10.38
N ILE A 129 -17.47 -0.43 9.48
CA ILE A 129 -16.06 -0.63 9.79
C ILE A 129 -15.61 0.39 10.83
N HIS A 130 -15.03 -0.10 11.92
CA HIS A 130 -14.53 0.73 12.99
C HIS A 130 -13.11 1.23 12.70
N LYS A 131 -12.22 0.32 12.29
CA LYS A 131 -10.79 0.60 12.09
C LYS A 131 -10.20 -0.15 10.90
N VAL A 132 -9.25 0.47 10.20
CA VAL A 132 -8.48 -0.13 9.11
C VAL A 132 -7.00 -0.20 9.45
N TYR A 133 -6.39 -1.36 9.29
CA TYR A 133 -4.95 -1.56 9.39
C TYR A 133 -4.37 -1.84 8.02
N PHE A 134 -3.27 -1.19 7.64
CA PHE A 134 -2.59 -1.45 6.37
C PHE A 134 -1.07 -1.51 6.52
N GLY A 135 -0.43 -2.36 5.71
CA GLY A 135 0.99 -2.68 5.89
C GLY A 135 1.97 -1.84 5.08
N VAL A 136 1.53 -1.19 3.99
CA VAL A 136 2.29 -0.17 3.28
C VAL A 136 1.38 0.98 2.85
N LYS A 137 1.94 2.18 2.80
CA LYS A 137 1.30 3.32 2.13
C LYS A 137 1.44 3.20 0.62
N GLU A 138 0.52 3.83 -0.11
CA GLU A 138 0.60 3.88 -1.57
C GLU A 138 1.89 4.61 -2.00
N PRO A 139 2.68 4.09 -2.97
CA PRO A 139 3.99 4.65 -3.33
C PRO A 139 3.98 6.13 -3.75
N GLU A 140 2.86 6.63 -4.30
CA GLU A 140 2.73 8.03 -4.71
C GLU A 140 2.33 8.98 -3.56
N THR A 141 1.76 8.47 -2.46
CA THR A 141 1.32 9.28 -1.31
C THR A 141 2.44 9.60 -0.32
N PHE A 142 3.68 9.14 -0.56
CA PHE A 142 4.83 9.50 0.29
C PHE A 142 5.22 10.98 0.23
N VAL A 143 4.67 11.75 -0.74
CA VAL A 143 4.96 13.18 -0.94
C VAL A 143 3.69 14.06 -0.84
N GLY A 144 2.49 13.50 -0.59
CA GLY A 144 1.21 14.22 -0.53
C GLY A 144 0.26 13.73 0.58
N GLU A 145 -0.88 14.41 0.77
CA GLU A 145 -1.93 13.94 1.67
C GLU A 145 -2.56 12.65 1.11
N SER A 146 -2.62 11.60 1.94
CA SER A 146 -3.27 10.33 1.58
C SER A 146 -4.78 10.53 1.47
N GLU A 147 -5.29 10.54 0.24
CA GLU A 147 -6.71 10.68 -0.06
C GLU A 147 -7.53 9.53 0.55
N GLY A 148 -6.98 8.31 0.56
CA GLY A 148 -7.60 7.15 1.19
C GLY A 148 -7.77 7.34 2.70
N CYS A 149 -6.69 7.70 3.41
CA CYS A 149 -6.77 7.98 4.85
C CYS A 149 -7.67 9.17 5.16
N ARG A 150 -7.67 10.23 4.34
CA ARG A 150 -8.56 11.39 4.49
C ARG A 150 -10.02 10.94 4.46
N MET A 151 -10.42 10.16 3.45
CA MET A 151 -11.78 9.62 3.33
C MET A 151 -12.18 8.76 4.53
N LEU A 152 -11.26 7.90 5.03
CA LEU A 152 -11.51 7.10 6.23
C LEU A 152 -11.73 7.98 7.47
N SER A 153 -10.84 8.96 7.69
CA SER A 153 -10.94 9.87 8.83
C SER A 153 -12.22 10.72 8.80
N GLU A 154 -12.63 11.22 7.64
CA GLU A 154 -13.89 11.98 7.48
C GLU A 154 -15.13 11.14 7.76
N ALA A 155 -15.07 9.83 7.49
CA ALA A 155 -16.12 8.88 7.86
C ALA A 155 -16.07 8.47 9.35
N GLY A 156 -15.14 9.01 10.13
CA GLY A 156 -14.90 8.65 11.54
C GLY A 156 -14.30 7.26 11.72
N ILE A 157 -13.67 6.71 10.68
CA ILE A 157 -13.01 5.39 10.68
C ILE A 157 -11.54 5.60 11.06
N GLU A 158 -11.12 4.92 12.13
CA GLU A 158 -9.73 4.94 12.55
C GLU A 158 -8.86 4.19 11.54
N TRP A 159 -7.59 4.58 11.41
CA TRP A 159 -6.65 3.82 10.60
C TRP A 159 -5.26 3.81 11.22
N GLU A 160 -4.50 2.77 10.92
CA GLU A 160 -3.15 2.58 11.46
C GLU A 160 -2.25 1.82 10.47
N HIS A 161 -1.04 2.36 10.26
CA HIS A 161 0.00 1.68 9.49
C HIS A 161 0.73 0.66 10.36
N VAL A 162 0.78 -0.59 9.90
CA VAL A 162 1.44 -1.71 10.58
C VAL A 162 2.78 -1.98 9.88
N GLY A 163 3.86 -1.42 10.43
CA GLY A 163 5.19 -1.59 9.86
C GLY A 163 5.82 -2.96 10.14
N GLY A 164 6.92 -3.25 9.44
CA GLY A 164 7.75 -4.45 9.60
C GLY A 164 7.57 -5.53 8.54
N SER A 165 6.67 -5.33 7.56
CA SER A 165 6.44 -6.23 6.43
C SER A 165 6.45 -5.50 5.08
N GLU A 166 6.98 -4.27 5.02
CA GLU A 166 6.89 -3.40 3.85
C GLU A 166 7.52 -4.04 2.61
N ARG A 167 8.76 -4.54 2.74
CA ARG A 167 9.47 -5.20 1.64
C ARG A 167 8.74 -6.43 1.13
N GLU A 168 8.23 -7.25 2.03
CA GLU A 168 7.48 -8.47 1.70
C GLU A 168 6.18 -8.13 0.96
N ILE A 169 5.40 -7.19 1.50
CA ILE A 169 4.16 -6.71 0.87
C ILE A 169 4.44 -6.19 -0.54
N LEU A 170 5.43 -5.32 -0.71
CA LEU A 170 5.76 -4.74 -2.00
C LEU A 170 6.22 -5.82 -2.98
N THR A 171 7.06 -6.76 -2.53
CA THR A 171 7.55 -7.87 -3.37
C THR A 171 6.40 -8.72 -3.91
N VAL A 172 5.41 -9.05 -3.07
CA VAL A 172 4.20 -9.75 -3.50
C VAL A 172 3.36 -8.86 -4.41
N ALA A 173 3.16 -7.59 -4.04
CA ALA A 173 2.30 -6.65 -4.77
C ALA A 173 2.73 -6.48 -6.23
N VAL A 174 4.03 -6.31 -6.49
CA VAL A 174 4.55 -6.05 -7.84
C VAL A 174 5.07 -7.29 -8.57
N ALA A 175 4.88 -8.50 -8.03
CA ALA A 175 5.48 -9.73 -8.56
C ALA A 175 5.23 -10.02 -10.05
N GLY A 176 4.25 -9.37 -10.69
CA GLY A 176 3.98 -9.49 -12.13
C GLY A 176 4.41 -8.30 -13.00
N HIS A 177 4.92 -7.22 -12.40
CA HIS A 177 5.34 -6.00 -13.10
C HIS A 177 6.64 -6.21 -13.90
N GLU A 178 6.99 -5.26 -14.78
CA GLU A 178 8.14 -5.39 -15.69
C GLU A 178 9.50 -5.37 -14.94
N ASP A 179 9.65 -4.52 -13.93
CA ASP A 179 10.87 -4.44 -13.09
C ASP A 179 10.50 -4.42 -11.59
N PRO A 180 10.07 -5.57 -11.04
CA PRO A 180 9.52 -5.64 -9.69
C PRO A 180 10.54 -5.25 -8.62
N GLU A 181 11.81 -5.64 -8.79
CA GLU A 181 12.85 -5.32 -7.81
C GLU A 181 13.18 -3.82 -7.81
N ALA A 182 13.18 -3.16 -8.98
CA ALA A 182 13.35 -1.71 -9.01
C ALA A 182 12.19 -0.98 -8.35
N GLU A 183 10.94 -1.39 -8.60
CA GLU A 183 9.76 -0.80 -7.96
C GLU A 183 9.79 -0.96 -6.42
N VAL A 184 10.17 -2.14 -5.91
CA VAL A 184 10.33 -2.37 -4.47
C VAL A 184 11.38 -1.43 -3.87
N ARG A 185 12.56 -1.31 -4.50
CA ARG A 185 13.62 -0.40 -4.00
C ARG A 185 13.16 1.06 -3.97
N VAL A 186 12.50 1.51 -5.04
CA VAL A 186 11.99 2.88 -5.13
C VAL A 186 10.94 3.14 -4.03
N ALA A 187 9.98 2.23 -3.86
CA ALA A 187 8.93 2.35 -2.84
C ALA A 187 9.49 2.33 -1.40
N LEU A 188 10.58 1.62 -1.15
CA LEU A 188 11.27 1.61 0.14
C LEU A 188 12.20 2.82 0.36
N GLY A 189 12.34 3.72 -0.63
CA GLY A 189 13.30 4.82 -0.56
C GLY A 189 14.76 4.34 -0.55
N GLU A 190 15.01 3.09 -0.95
CA GLU A 190 16.35 2.55 -1.17
C GLU A 190 16.90 3.26 -2.40
N LYS A 191 17.60 4.38 -2.18
CA LYS A 191 18.38 5.01 -3.25
C LYS A 191 19.20 3.90 -3.87
N GLY A 192 18.99 3.68 -5.17
CA GLY A 192 19.90 2.85 -5.92
C GLY A 192 21.31 3.33 -5.59
N LYS A 193 22.27 2.41 -5.56
CA LYS A 193 23.56 2.78 -6.15
C LYS A 193 23.21 3.22 -7.57
N GLU A 194 22.83 4.50 -7.73
CA GLU A 194 23.10 5.22 -8.94
C GLU A 194 24.52 4.80 -9.28
N LYS A 195 24.76 4.40 -10.53
CA LYS A 195 26.11 4.38 -11.04
C LYS A 195 26.67 5.74 -10.67
N GLU A 196 27.44 5.82 -9.58
CA GLU A 196 28.36 6.91 -9.38
C GLU A 196 29.13 6.87 -10.68
N THR A 197 28.91 7.86 -11.55
CA THR A 197 29.88 8.24 -12.55
C THR A 197 31.05 8.71 -11.71
N ASN A 198 31.81 7.74 -11.20
CA ASN A 198 32.94 7.97 -10.35
C ASN A 198 33.91 8.70 -11.27
N VAL A 199 34.01 10.03 -11.08
CA VAL A 199 34.86 10.91 -11.88
C VAL A 199 36.33 10.47 -11.75
N ASP A 200 36.63 9.62 -10.76
CA ASP A 200 37.94 9.04 -10.53
C ASP A 200 38.23 7.77 -11.38
N ASN A 201 37.23 7.20 -12.07
CA ASN A 201 37.39 6.08 -13.00
C ASN A 201 37.45 6.53 -14.47
N ILE A 202 38.19 7.59 -14.74
CA ILE A 202 38.52 8.00 -16.12
C ILE A 202 39.71 7.15 -16.59
N SER A 203 39.51 6.35 -17.65
CA SER A 203 40.60 5.63 -18.32
C SER A 203 41.72 6.61 -18.72
N PRO A 204 43.01 6.23 -18.65
CA PRO A 204 44.12 7.07 -19.11
C PRO A 204 43.94 7.60 -20.55
N GLU A 205 43.23 6.85 -21.39
CA GLU A 205 42.90 7.25 -22.76
C GLU A 205 41.88 8.39 -22.81
N GLU A 206 40.84 8.33 -21.98
CA GLU A 206 39.80 9.35 -21.90
C GLU A 206 40.33 10.65 -21.28
N ARG A 207 41.28 10.55 -20.33
CA ARG A 207 41.99 11.70 -19.76
C ARG A 207 42.82 12.44 -20.83
N LYS A 208 43.59 11.71 -21.66
CA LYS A 208 44.34 12.30 -22.77
C LYS A 208 43.44 12.97 -23.80
N ARG A 209 42.27 12.39 -24.05
CA ARG A 209 41.29 12.94 -24.99
C ARG A 209 40.72 14.28 -24.49
N GLN A 210 40.41 14.36 -23.20
CA GLN A 210 39.92 15.60 -22.57
C GLN A 210 40.97 16.71 -22.49
N GLU A 211 42.25 16.37 -22.31
CA GLU A 211 43.37 17.33 -22.31
C GLU A 211 43.63 17.94 -23.70
N GLN A 212 43.26 17.24 -24.78
CA GLN A 212 43.42 17.71 -26.15
C GLN A 212 42.24 18.57 -26.64
N ILE A 213 41.15 18.65 -25.87
CA ILE A 213 40.00 19.51 -26.23
C ILE A 213 40.34 20.96 -25.85
N PRO A 214 40.38 21.89 -26.82
CA PRO A 214 40.68 23.30 -26.52
C PRO A 214 39.64 23.88 -25.56
N ARG A 215 40.08 24.33 -24.39
CA ARG A 215 39.20 24.90 -23.36
C ARG A 215 38.57 26.19 -23.85
N ASN A 216 37.24 26.28 -23.72
CA ASN A 216 36.44 27.43 -24.14
C ASN A 216 36.83 28.70 -23.33
N PRO A 217 37.18 29.82 -23.98
CA PRO A 217 37.73 31.02 -23.33
C PRO A 217 36.81 31.69 -22.29
N LYS A 218 35.50 31.38 -22.27
CA LYS A 218 34.54 31.94 -21.31
C LYS A 218 34.73 31.45 -19.86
N LYS A 219 35.50 30.39 -19.62
CA LYS A 219 35.74 29.87 -18.25
C LYS A 219 36.79 30.68 -17.46
N ARG A 220 37.49 31.63 -18.12
CA ARG A 220 38.53 32.47 -17.52
C ARG A 220 38.01 33.58 -16.60
N MET A 221 36.70 33.85 -16.58
CA MET A 221 36.13 35.01 -15.87
C MET A 221 35.60 34.72 -14.45
N MET A 222 35.76 33.50 -13.91
CA MET A 222 35.20 33.12 -12.60
C MET A 222 36.23 32.68 -11.55
N GLU A 223 37.52 32.64 -11.90
CA GLU A 223 38.60 32.46 -10.92
C GLU A 223 39.39 33.76 -10.87
N GLY A 224 38.78 34.74 -10.19
CA GLY A 224 39.39 36.04 -9.96
C GLY A 224 40.65 35.90 -9.11
N GLU A 225 41.77 36.31 -9.70
CA GLU A 225 42.96 36.74 -8.97
C GLU A 225 42.58 37.82 -7.94
N THR A 226 43.15 37.74 -6.75
CA THR A 226 43.66 38.92 -6.04
C THR A 226 44.66 38.48 -4.95
N PRO A 227 45.62 39.34 -4.58
CA PRO A 227 47.04 39.00 -4.67
C PRO A 227 47.84 39.29 -3.37
N VAL A 228 49.12 38.89 -3.41
CA VAL A 228 50.27 39.13 -2.50
C VAL A 228 50.19 38.48 -1.12
#